data_AF-A0A1A8CIK1-F1
#
_entry.id   AF-A0A1A8CIK1-F1
#
_cell.length_a   1.000
_cell.length_b   1.000
_cell.length_c   1.000
_cell.angle_alpha   90.00
_cell.angle_beta   90.00
_cell.angle_gamma   90.00
#
_symmetry.space_group_name_H-M   'P 1'
#
loop_
_entity.id
_entity.type
_entity.pdbx_description
1 polymer ?
#
loop_
_entity_poly.entity_id
_entity_poly.type
_entity_poly.pdbx_seq_one_letter_code
_entity_poly.pdbx_strand_id
1 'polypeptide(L)'
;FFNQQGENMFYLFEPLWHVEKMLTLETGGTNATASAKAYRDVLQQLFLCDFSQLESFIDPLPVNHITKSLFRRESSSSLCEESVCSPVVKGVFERYRCKTRRCGPLNLTMASESCLKKEHRVIKSVRVRQLENLRPLTKDPRLDIKFIQLVRDPRAVLASRMVAFAEKYKNWKEWAMGGNVPLDDEEVRKLKGNCDNIRLSAEVGLRQPLWLRGRYMLVRYEDIARFPM
;
A
#
# COMPACT_ATOMS: atom_id res chain seq x y z
N PHE A 1 -9.73 4.77 -12.24
CA PHE A 1 -8.92 4.45 -11.03
C PHE A 1 -9.16 5.47 -9.92
N PHE A 2 -9.07 5.08 -8.64
CA PHE A 2 -9.41 5.97 -7.49
C PHE A 2 -8.59 7.27 -7.43
N ASN A 3 -7.36 7.27 -7.94
CA ASN A 3 -6.50 8.46 -8.00
C ASN A 3 -6.87 9.45 -9.13
N GLN A 4 -7.95 9.20 -9.88
CA GLN A 4 -8.43 10.05 -10.98
C GLN A 4 -9.76 10.77 -10.65
N GLN A 5 -10.37 10.49 -9.49
CA GLN A 5 -11.67 11.02 -9.06
C GLN A 5 -11.49 12.22 -8.10
N GLY A 6 -10.48 13.07 -8.38
CA GLY A 6 -9.71 13.85 -7.40
C GLY A 6 -10.44 14.84 -6.49
N GLU A 7 -11.68 15.23 -6.78
CA GLU A 7 -12.37 16.24 -5.96
C GLU A 7 -12.82 15.69 -4.60
N ASN A 8 -13.40 14.47 -4.56
CA ASN A 8 -13.96 13.89 -3.34
C ASN A 8 -13.15 12.73 -2.75
N MET A 9 -12.02 12.37 -3.38
CA MET A 9 -11.22 11.20 -2.98
C MET A 9 -9.84 11.59 -2.47
N PHE A 10 -9.53 11.21 -1.22
CA PHE A 10 -8.18 11.24 -0.67
C PHE A 10 -7.50 9.88 -0.85
N TYR A 11 -6.57 9.79 -1.81
CA TYR A 11 -5.88 8.54 -2.15
C TYR A 11 -4.46 8.48 -1.58
N LEU A 12 -4.09 7.37 -0.94
CA LEU A 12 -2.72 7.06 -0.52
C LEU A 12 -2.23 5.77 -1.18
N PHE A 13 -1.05 5.84 -1.79
CA PHE A 13 -0.38 4.69 -2.41
C PHE A 13 0.68 4.12 -1.46
N GLU A 14 0.42 2.93 -0.91
CA GLU A 14 1.38 2.17 -0.11
C GLU A 14 1.99 2.94 1.10
N PRO A 15 1.19 3.61 1.96
CA PRO A 15 1.74 4.33 3.11
C PRO A 15 2.47 3.40 4.09
N LEU A 16 2.07 2.13 4.17
CA LEU A 16 2.71 1.10 4.99
C LEU A 16 4.13 0.73 4.52
N TRP A 17 4.60 1.25 3.38
CA TRP A 17 6.01 1.11 2.97
C TRP A 17 6.98 1.62 4.04
N HIS A 18 6.63 2.71 4.71
CA HIS A 18 7.43 3.28 5.80
C HIS A 18 7.53 2.32 6.98
N VAL A 19 6.38 1.76 7.38
CA VAL A 19 6.30 0.80 8.48
C VAL A 19 7.10 -0.46 8.17
N GLU A 20 6.93 -1.02 6.96
CA GLU A 20 7.69 -2.20 6.53
C GLU A 20 9.20 -1.93 6.48
N LYS A 21 9.61 -0.79 5.91
CA LYS A 21 11.03 -0.41 5.81
C LYS A 21 11.67 -0.30 7.19
N MET A 22 10.99 0.32 8.16
CA MET A 22 11.53 0.51 9.50
C MET A 22 11.55 -0.80 10.32
N LEU A 23 10.53 -1.65 10.17
CA LEU A 23 10.40 -2.89 10.96
C LEU A 23 11.11 -4.10 10.34
N THR A 24 11.69 -3.95 9.15
CA THR A 24 12.52 -5.00 8.56
C THR A 24 13.84 -5.07 9.32
N LEU A 25 14.08 -6.21 9.98
CA LEU A 25 15.32 -6.50 10.69
C LEU A 25 16.50 -6.53 9.71
N GLU A 26 17.73 -6.32 10.20
CA GLU A 26 18.95 -6.39 9.39
C GLU A 26 19.12 -7.73 8.66
N THR A 27 18.52 -8.82 9.19
CA THR A 27 18.48 -10.15 8.58
C THR A 27 17.43 -10.32 7.46
N GLY A 28 16.72 -9.25 7.09
CA GLY A 28 15.71 -9.24 6.03
C GLY A 28 14.33 -9.78 6.42
N GLY A 29 14.14 -10.15 7.69
CA GLY A 29 12.85 -10.60 8.25
C GLY A 29 12.07 -9.48 8.94
N THR A 30 10.75 -9.49 8.87
CA THR A 30 9.85 -8.63 9.67
C THR A 30 9.22 -9.48 10.78
N ASN A 31 9.19 -8.99 12.03
CA ASN A 31 8.38 -9.63 13.06
C ASN A 31 6.90 -9.50 12.65
N ALA A 32 6.31 -10.60 12.19
CA ALA A 32 5.00 -10.61 11.55
C ALA A 32 3.89 -10.08 12.47
N THR A 33 3.95 -10.40 13.76
CA THR A 33 2.96 -9.97 14.75
C THR A 33 3.10 -8.48 15.07
N ALA A 34 4.33 -8.00 15.30
CA ALA A 34 4.59 -6.58 15.54
C ALA A 34 4.20 -5.72 14.32
N SER A 35 4.52 -6.20 13.12
CA SER A 35 4.19 -5.54 11.86
C SER A 35 2.68 -5.47 11.63
N ALA A 36 1.95 -6.55 11.92
CA ALA A 36 0.48 -6.57 11.79
C ALA A 36 -0.20 -5.54 12.69
N LYS A 37 0.26 -5.39 13.95
CA LYS A 37 -0.24 -4.36 14.86
C LYS A 37 0.07 -2.95 14.35
N ALA A 38 1.32 -2.68 13.98
CA ALA A 38 1.73 -1.38 13.47
C ALA A 38 0.98 -0.99 12.19
N TYR A 39 0.82 -1.94 11.25
CA TYR A 39 0.04 -1.72 10.03
C TYR A 39 -1.40 -1.35 10.33
N ARG A 40 -2.05 -2.08 11.22
CA ARG A 40 -3.43 -1.81 11.61
C ARG A 40 -3.57 -0.44 12.25
N ASP A 41 -2.73 -0.11 13.22
CA ASP A 41 -2.83 1.13 13.97
C ASP A 41 -2.58 2.33 13.03
N VAL A 42 -1.55 2.26 12.18
CA VAL A 42 -1.28 3.29 11.15
C VAL A 42 -2.45 3.42 10.16
N LEU A 43 -3.02 2.31 9.67
CA LEU A 43 -4.18 2.39 8.77
C LEU A 43 -5.37 3.05 9.46
N GLN A 44 -5.63 2.73 10.73
CA GLN A 44 -6.72 3.31 11.50
C GLN A 44 -6.59 4.84 11.57
N GLN A 45 -5.41 5.35 11.94
CA GLN A 45 -5.17 6.79 12.02
C GLN A 45 -5.25 7.47 10.64
N LEU A 46 -4.69 6.85 9.60
CA LEU A 46 -4.74 7.42 8.25
C LEU A 46 -6.18 7.51 7.70
N PHE A 47 -7.06 6.54 8.01
CA PHE A 47 -8.49 6.64 7.65
C PHE A 47 -9.22 7.74 8.42
N LEU A 48 -8.74 8.09 9.61
CA LEU A 48 -9.20 9.23 10.40
C LEU A 48 -8.50 10.55 10.00
N CYS A 49 -7.71 10.53 8.92
CA CYS A 49 -6.92 11.66 8.45
C CYS A 49 -5.89 12.17 9.47
N ASP A 50 -5.37 11.28 10.32
CA ASP A 50 -4.26 11.57 11.22
C ASP A 50 -2.97 10.88 10.72
N PHE A 51 -1.98 11.70 10.37
CA PHE A 51 -0.68 11.25 9.88
C PHE A 51 0.36 11.09 10.99
N SER A 52 0.11 11.54 12.22
CA SER A 52 1.12 11.60 13.28
C SER A 52 1.71 10.23 13.60
N GLN A 53 0.92 9.16 13.54
CA GLN A 53 1.46 7.80 13.75
C GLN A 53 2.36 7.34 12.60
N LEU A 54 2.09 7.77 11.36
CA LEU A 54 2.92 7.43 10.21
C LEU A 54 4.29 8.12 10.32
N GLU A 55 4.36 9.33 10.88
CA GLU A 55 5.59 10.13 11.00
C GLU A 55 6.73 9.36 11.68
N SER A 56 6.42 8.58 12.71
CA SER A 56 7.40 7.76 13.45
C SER A 56 8.09 6.70 12.58
N PHE A 57 7.54 6.38 11.41
CA PHE A 57 8.08 5.39 10.48
C PHE A 57 8.76 6.02 9.24
N ILE A 58 8.68 7.35 9.08
CA ILE A 58 9.28 8.04 7.93
C ILE A 58 10.75 8.30 8.21
N ASP A 59 11.59 7.97 7.23
CA ASP A 59 13.04 8.16 7.29
C ASP A 59 13.53 9.08 6.15
N PRO A 60 14.20 10.21 6.47
CA PRO A 60 14.44 10.75 7.81
C PRO A 60 13.16 11.22 8.50
N LEU A 61 13.20 11.30 9.84
CA LEU A 61 12.07 11.75 10.65
C LEU A 61 11.59 13.14 10.20
N PRO A 62 10.27 13.37 10.10
CA PRO A 62 9.72 14.69 9.79
C PRO A 62 10.12 15.73 10.85
N VAL A 63 10.37 16.96 10.41
CA VAL A 63 10.66 18.10 11.29
C VAL A 63 9.50 19.07 11.19
N ASN A 64 8.86 19.41 12.31
CA ASN A 64 7.64 20.22 12.34
C ASN A 64 6.56 19.69 11.36
N HIS A 65 6.35 18.37 11.34
CA HIS A 65 5.45 17.66 10.41
C HIS A 65 5.83 17.77 8.92
N ILE A 66 7.00 18.32 8.58
CA ILE A 66 7.45 18.49 7.20
C ILE A 66 8.35 17.32 6.79
N THR A 67 8.06 16.71 5.65
CA THR A 67 8.87 15.62 5.08
C THR A 67 9.03 15.73 3.57
N LYS A 68 10.22 15.36 3.08
CA LYS A 68 10.55 15.19 1.66
C LYS A 68 10.43 13.73 1.18
N SER A 69 10.11 12.82 2.10
CA SER A 69 10.30 11.38 1.92
C SER A 69 9.01 10.57 1.90
N LEU A 70 7.83 11.19 1.81
CA LEU A 70 6.58 10.43 1.73
C LEU A 70 6.57 9.55 0.47
N PHE A 71 6.56 8.22 0.68
CA PHE A 71 6.57 7.24 -0.39
C PHE A 71 5.40 7.46 -1.36
N ARG A 72 5.73 7.59 -2.65
CA ARG A 72 4.75 7.67 -3.74
C ARG A 72 3.72 8.81 -3.61
N ARG A 73 4.09 9.91 -2.95
CA ARG A 73 3.26 11.14 -2.86
C ARG A 73 2.68 11.55 -4.21
N GLU A 74 3.43 11.41 -5.30
CA GLU A 74 3.01 11.78 -6.65
C GLU A 74 1.80 11.01 -7.19
N SER A 75 1.43 9.91 -6.52
CA SER A 75 0.25 9.11 -6.87
C SER A 75 -1.05 9.67 -6.28
N SER A 76 -0.96 10.64 -5.36
CA SER A 76 -2.09 11.30 -4.73
C SER A 76 -2.29 12.69 -5.32
N SER A 77 -3.42 12.91 -5.99
CA SER A 77 -3.80 14.25 -6.48
C SER A 77 -3.92 15.23 -5.30
N SER A 78 -4.56 14.80 -4.21
CA SER A 78 -4.85 15.66 -3.05
C SER A 78 -3.64 16.07 -2.24
N LEU A 79 -2.54 15.32 -2.29
CA LEU A 79 -1.25 15.74 -1.72
C LEU A 79 -0.45 16.70 -2.63
N CYS A 80 -0.98 16.97 -3.82
CA CYS A 80 -0.43 17.85 -4.85
C CYS A 80 -1.39 18.99 -5.23
N GLU A 81 -2.56 19.04 -4.61
CA GLU A 81 -3.54 20.13 -4.70
C GLU A 81 -2.97 21.43 -4.10
N GLU A 82 -3.57 22.56 -4.47
CA GLU A 82 -3.00 23.88 -4.16
C GLU A 82 -2.98 24.14 -2.67
N SER A 83 -4.03 23.71 -1.98
CA SER A 83 -4.16 23.80 -0.53
C SER A 83 -3.12 22.99 0.26
N VAL A 84 -2.38 22.07 -0.38
CA VAL A 84 -1.35 21.23 0.26
C VAL A 84 0.05 21.53 -0.28
N CYS A 85 0.14 22.08 -1.48
CA CYS A 85 1.39 22.33 -2.18
C CYS A 85 2.17 23.47 -1.53
N SER A 86 3.23 23.14 -0.79
CA SER A 86 4.12 24.11 -0.17
C SER A 86 5.06 24.77 -1.19
N PRO A 87 5.61 25.97 -0.89
CA PRO A 87 6.61 26.62 -1.73
C PRO A 87 7.87 25.75 -1.93
N VAL A 88 8.42 25.79 -3.13
CA VAL A 88 9.64 25.03 -3.49
C VAL A 88 10.85 25.56 -2.72
N VAL A 89 11.59 24.67 -2.06
CA VAL A 89 12.83 24.99 -1.36
C VAL A 89 14.03 24.64 -2.24
N LYS A 90 14.88 25.62 -2.55
CA LYS A 90 16.09 25.40 -3.37
C LYS A 90 17.03 24.40 -2.68
N GLY A 91 17.61 23.49 -3.47
CA GLY A 91 18.56 22.49 -2.97
C GLY A 91 17.94 21.27 -2.28
N VAL A 92 16.61 21.23 -2.08
CA VAL A 92 15.93 20.07 -1.50
C VAL A 92 15.53 19.09 -2.59
N PHE A 93 16.04 17.86 -2.52
CA PHE A 93 15.64 16.78 -3.41
C PHE A 93 14.47 15.98 -2.83
N GLU A 94 13.36 15.97 -3.57
CA GLU A 94 12.20 15.09 -3.34
C GLU A 94 12.15 13.99 -4.39
N ARG A 95 12.24 12.73 -3.93
CA ARG A 95 12.18 11.54 -4.78
C ARG A 95 10.80 11.36 -5.41
N TYR A 96 9.75 11.63 -4.64
CA TYR A 96 8.34 11.41 -4.98
C TYR A 96 7.60 12.72 -5.22
N ARG A 97 8.20 13.60 -6.04
CA ARG A 97 7.65 14.94 -6.30
C ARG A 97 6.34 14.88 -7.09
N CYS A 98 5.44 15.82 -6.81
CA CYS A 98 4.21 16.01 -7.56
C CYS A 98 4.47 16.14 -9.07
N LYS A 99 3.65 15.46 -9.89
CA LYS A 99 3.81 15.44 -11.36
C LYS A 99 3.23 16.68 -12.04
N THR A 100 2.08 17.14 -11.54
CA THR A 100 1.30 18.22 -12.17
C THR A 100 1.68 19.61 -11.66
N ARG A 101 2.37 19.69 -10.52
CA ARG A 101 2.74 20.96 -9.88
C ARG A 101 4.10 20.84 -9.21
N ARG A 102 4.87 21.93 -9.21
CA ARG A 102 6.11 22.03 -8.44
C ARG A 102 5.77 22.40 -6.99
N CYS A 103 5.74 21.40 -6.13
CA CYS A 103 5.57 21.56 -4.70
C CYS A 103 6.91 21.38 -3.99
N GLY A 104 7.10 22.08 -2.88
CA GLY A 104 8.15 21.76 -1.91
C GLY A 104 7.75 20.61 -0.98
N PRO A 105 8.55 20.40 0.09
CA PRO A 105 8.34 19.32 1.05
C PRO A 105 6.93 19.31 1.64
N LEU A 106 6.37 18.12 1.80
CA LEU A 106 5.00 17.93 2.27
C LEU A 106 4.90 18.28 3.75
N ASN A 107 3.97 19.17 4.11
CA ASN A 107 3.53 19.34 5.49
C ASN A 107 2.38 18.35 5.76
N LEU A 108 2.58 17.43 6.70
CA LEU A 108 1.62 16.38 7.02
C LEU A 108 0.39 16.92 7.76
N THR A 109 0.48 18.05 8.46
CA THR A 109 -0.70 18.75 9.00
C THR A 109 -1.61 19.23 7.86
N MET A 110 -1.06 19.82 6.81
CA MET A 110 -1.83 20.23 5.62
C MET A 110 -2.41 19.02 4.87
N ALA A 111 -1.70 17.88 4.89
CA ALA A 111 -2.22 16.62 4.35
C ALA A 111 -3.42 16.10 5.15
N SER A 112 -3.37 16.13 6.48
CA SER A 112 -4.49 15.80 7.38
C SER A 112 -5.71 16.67 7.11
N GLU A 113 -5.52 17.99 7.04
CA GLU A 113 -6.60 18.95 6.76
C GLU A 113 -7.23 18.74 5.38
N SER A 114 -6.40 18.44 4.36
CA SER A 114 -6.89 18.10 3.02
C SER A 114 -7.69 16.80 3.03
N CYS A 115 -7.23 15.77 3.73
CA CYS A 115 -7.94 14.51 3.88
C CYS A 115 -9.30 14.68 4.56
N LEU A 116 -9.41 15.53 5.58
CA LEU A 116 -10.66 15.80 6.29
C LEU A 116 -11.72 16.44 5.39
N LYS A 117 -11.31 17.19 4.37
CA LYS A 117 -12.20 17.82 3.37
C LYS A 117 -12.70 16.86 2.30
N LYS A 118 -12.16 15.64 2.20
CA LYS A 118 -12.56 14.64 1.22
C LYS A 118 -13.61 13.70 1.81
N GLU A 119 -14.62 13.38 1.01
CA GLU A 119 -15.69 12.47 1.39
C GLU A 119 -15.16 11.04 1.58
N HIS A 120 -14.35 10.57 0.63
CA HIS A 120 -13.83 9.21 0.59
C HIS A 120 -12.33 9.18 0.80
N ARG A 121 -11.87 8.22 1.61
CA ARG A 121 -10.44 7.92 1.82
C ARG A 121 -10.14 6.55 1.25
N VAL A 122 -9.10 6.44 0.44
CA VAL A 122 -8.69 5.18 -0.18
C VAL A 122 -7.21 4.96 0.04
N ILE A 123 -6.89 3.82 0.66
CA ILE A 123 -5.52 3.38 0.87
C ILE A 123 -5.29 2.12 0.07
N LYS A 124 -4.33 2.15 -0.85
CA LYS A 124 -3.85 0.95 -1.55
C LYS A 124 -2.67 0.38 -0.78
N SER A 125 -2.73 -0.89 -0.38
CA SER A 125 -1.57 -1.60 0.18
C SER A 125 -1.47 -3.06 -0.28
N VAL A 126 -0.24 -3.53 -0.51
CA VAL A 126 0.09 -4.95 -0.76
C VAL A 126 0.78 -5.61 0.45
N ARG A 127 0.95 -4.87 1.55
CA ARG A 127 1.70 -5.30 2.75
C ARG A 127 0.85 -6.01 3.77
N VAL A 128 -0.47 -5.81 3.72
CA VAL A 128 -1.42 -6.51 4.55
C VAL A 128 -1.64 -7.91 3.97
N ARG A 129 -1.07 -8.92 4.64
CA ARG A 129 -1.10 -10.32 4.16
C ARG A 129 -2.41 -11.03 4.47
N GLN A 130 -3.04 -10.72 5.60
CA GLN A 130 -4.23 -11.40 6.10
C GLN A 130 -5.34 -10.39 6.39
N LEU A 131 -6.51 -10.61 5.77
CA LEU A 131 -7.68 -9.76 5.93
C LEU A 131 -8.19 -9.66 7.38
N GLU A 132 -8.10 -10.75 8.15
CA GLU A 132 -8.54 -10.79 9.56
C GLU A 132 -7.82 -9.75 10.44
N ASN A 133 -6.57 -9.39 10.11
CA ASN A 133 -5.80 -8.38 10.85
C ASN A 133 -6.43 -6.98 10.75
N LEU A 134 -7.28 -6.74 9.74
CA LEU A 134 -8.00 -5.48 9.54
C LEU A 134 -9.35 -5.45 10.23
N ARG A 135 -9.80 -6.55 10.84
CA ARG A 135 -11.09 -6.61 11.56
C ARG A 135 -11.29 -5.50 12.60
N PRO A 136 -10.26 -5.03 13.34
CA PRO A 136 -10.48 -3.91 14.27
C PRO A 136 -10.89 -2.62 13.56
N LEU A 137 -10.49 -2.39 12.30
CA LEU A 137 -10.91 -1.21 11.55
C LEU A 137 -12.42 -1.19 11.30
N THR A 138 -13.07 -2.35 11.13
CA THR A 138 -14.53 -2.43 10.97
C THR A 138 -15.30 -2.31 12.28
N LYS A 139 -14.60 -2.45 13.41
CA LYS A 139 -15.19 -2.31 14.75
C LYS A 139 -15.09 -0.87 15.29
N ASP A 140 -14.27 -0.02 14.68
CA ASP A 140 -14.19 1.39 15.06
C ASP A 140 -15.47 2.11 14.59
N PRO A 141 -16.29 2.66 15.50
CA PRO A 141 -17.54 3.32 15.13
C PRO A 141 -17.34 4.61 14.33
N ARG A 142 -16.12 5.14 14.29
CA ARG A 142 -15.78 6.34 13.51
C ARG A 142 -15.54 6.03 12.04
N LEU A 143 -15.46 4.75 11.65
CA LEU A 143 -15.05 4.32 10.32
C LEU A 143 -16.13 3.45 9.63
N ASP A 144 -16.47 3.80 8.40
CA ASP A 144 -17.24 2.94 7.48
C ASP A 144 -16.31 2.33 6.42
N ILE A 145 -15.62 1.26 6.78
CA ILE A 145 -14.59 0.63 5.94
C ILE A 145 -15.18 -0.39 4.98
N LYS A 146 -14.75 -0.30 3.71
CA LYS A 146 -14.91 -1.33 2.69
C LYS A 146 -13.56 -1.85 2.23
N PHE A 147 -13.48 -3.15 1.95
CA PHE A 147 -12.28 -3.82 1.47
C PHE A 147 -12.47 -4.30 0.03
N ILE A 148 -11.53 -3.93 -0.83
CA ILE A 148 -11.42 -4.44 -2.19
C ILE A 148 -10.13 -5.26 -2.26
N GLN A 149 -10.26 -6.59 -2.29
CA GLN A 149 -9.13 -7.48 -2.45
C GLN A 149 -8.89 -7.75 -3.93
N LEU A 150 -7.88 -7.09 -4.49
CA LEU A 150 -7.38 -7.40 -5.83
C LEU A 150 -6.55 -8.68 -5.77
N VAL A 151 -7.01 -9.72 -6.45
CA VAL A 151 -6.28 -10.98 -6.62
C VAL A 151 -5.76 -11.09 -8.05
N ARG A 152 -4.60 -11.73 -8.23
CA ARG A 152 -4.01 -12.01 -9.53
C ARG A 152 -3.44 -13.41 -9.50
N ASP A 153 -3.47 -14.11 -10.63
CA ASP A 153 -2.83 -15.42 -10.76
C ASP A 153 -1.36 -15.35 -10.29
N PRO A 154 -0.95 -16.11 -9.24
CA PRO A 154 0.42 -16.09 -8.73
C PRO A 154 1.47 -16.41 -9.80
N ARG A 155 1.14 -17.24 -10.79
CA ARG A 155 2.02 -17.53 -11.94
C ARG A 155 2.20 -16.29 -12.82
N ALA A 156 1.12 -15.54 -13.07
CA ALA A 156 1.18 -14.28 -13.80
C ALA A 156 1.95 -13.20 -13.02
N VAL A 157 1.87 -13.20 -11.69
CA VAL A 157 2.72 -12.35 -10.83
C VAL A 157 4.19 -12.70 -11.00
N LEU A 158 4.54 -13.99 -10.93
CA LEU A 158 5.92 -14.46 -11.13
C LEU A 158 6.44 -14.08 -12.52
N ALA A 159 5.68 -14.39 -13.58
CA ALA A 159 6.03 -14.03 -14.95
C ALA A 159 6.25 -12.52 -15.11
N SER A 160 5.37 -11.70 -14.50
CA SER A 160 5.51 -10.24 -14.50
C SER A 160 6.78 -9.78 -13.77
N ARG A 161 7.16 -10.42 -12.66
CA ARG A 161 8.37 -10.08 -11.90
C ARG A 161 9.65 -10.48 -12.63
N MET A 162 9.64 -11.60 -13.34
CA MET A 162 10.77 -12.03 -14.18
C MET A 162 11.12 -11.00 -15.26
N VAL A 163 10.11 -10.29 -15.78
CA VAL A 163 10.32 -9.19 -16.73
C VAL A 163 10.71 -7.89 -16.01
N ALA A 164 9.97 -7.50 -14.98
CA ALA A 164 10.16 -6.21 -14.31
C ALA A 164 11.44 -6.12 -13.46
N PHE A 165 11.96 -7.26 -13.00
CA PHE A 165 13.13 -7.36 -12.12
C PHE A 165 14.10 -8.43 -12.63
N ALA A 166 14.42 -8.40 -13.93
CA ALA A 166 15.16 -9.45 -14.62
C ALA A 166 16.48 -9.87 -13.94
N GLU A 167 17.23 -8.92 -13.38
CA GLU A 167 18.48 -9.22 -12.65
C GLU A 167 18.23 -10.10 -11.42
N LYS A 168 17.17 -9.83 -10.66
CA LYS A 168 16.81 -10.61 -9.47
C LYS A 168 16.26 -11.99 -9.80
N TYR A 169 15.63 -12.14 -10.97
CA TYR A 169 14.95 -13.37 -11.39
C TYR A 169 15.68 -14.10 -12.53
N LYS A 170 16.99 -13.89 -12.70
CA LYS A 170 17.79 -14.48 -13.78
C LYS A 170 17.68 -16.01 -13.82
N ASN A 171 17.87 -16.66 -12.67
CA ASN A 171 17.79 -18.13 -12.53
C ASN A 171 16.41 -18.68 -12.94
N TRP A 172 15.34 -17.94 -12.62
CA TRP A 172 13.96 -18.30 -12.98
C TRP A 172 13.68 -18.10 -14.48
N LYS A 173 14.33 -17.14 -15.12
CA LYS A 173 14.24 -16.93 -16.56
C LYS A 173 14.94 -18.04 -17.33
N GLU A 174 16.08 -18.51 -16.83
CA GLU A 174 16.81 -19.67 -17.36
C GLU A 174 15.99 -20.96 -17.18
N TRP A 175 15.32 -21.12 -16.03
CA TRP A 175 14.38 -22.23 -15.79
C TRP A 175 13.23 -22.28 -16.80
N ALA A 176 12.56 -21.15 -17.03
CA ALA A 176 11.44 -21.08 -17.96
C ALA A 176 11.83 -21.45 -19.42
N MET A 177 13.12 -21.46 -19.73
CA MET A 177 13.68 -21.88 -21.02
C MET A 177 14.21 -23.33 -21.03
N GLY A 178 13.88 -24.15 -20.01
CA GLY A 178 14.23 -25.56 -19.94
C GLY A 178 15.27 -25.95 -18.88
N GLY A 179 15.60 -25.05 -17.94
CA GLY A 179 16.45 -25.35 -16.79
C GLY A 179 15.73 -26.05 -15.63
N ASN A 180 16.44 -26.36 -14.54
CA ASN A 180 15.88 -26.89 -13.29
C ASN A 180 16.04 -25.85 -12.15
N VAL A 181 14.99 -25.63 -11.36
CA VAL A 181 15.04 -24.79 -10.14
C VAL A 181 14.75 -25.68 -8.93
N PRO A 182 15.56 -25.61 -7.87
CA PRO A 182 15.27 -26.32 -6.63
C PRO A 182 13.90 -25.92 -6.06
N LEU A 183 13.11 -26.89 -5.60
CA LEU A 183 11.82 -26.62 -4.94
C LEU A 183 11.98 -25.77 -3.66
N ASP A 184 13.18 -25.74 -3.08
CA ASP A 184 13.54 -24.96 -1.89
C ASP A 184 14.05 -23.54 -2.23
N ASP A 185 13.89 -23.10 -3.48
CA ASP A 185 14.22 -21.74 -3.88
C ASP A 185 13.35 -20.71 -3.11
N GLU A 186 13.98 -19.63 -2.67
CA GLU A 186 13.34 -18.60 -1.85
C GLU A 186 12.10 -18.00 -2.54
N GLU A 187 12.11 -17.88 -3.86
CA GLU A 187 10.98 -17.36 -4.63
C GLU A 187 9.85 -18.39 -4.77
N VAL A 188 10.14 -19.70 -4.78
CA VAL A 188 9.09 -20.76 -4.68
C VAL A 188 8.38 -20.61 -3.33
N ARG A 189 9.14 -20.45 -2.25
CA ARG A 189 8.59 -20.26 -0.91
C ARG A 189 7.75 -18.99 -0.81
N LYS A 190 8.21 -17.88 -1.41
CA LYS A 190 7.43 -16.63 -1.49
C LYS A 190 6.17 -16.80 -2.34
N LEU A 191 6.24 -17.53 -3.45
CA LEU A 191 5.09 -17.80 -4.31
C LEU A 191 4.03 -18.61 -3.55
N LYS A 192 4.44 -19.70 -2.90
CA LYS A 192 3.57 -20.50 -2.03
C LYS A 192 2.94 -19.64 -0.93
N GLY A 193 3.75 -18.83 -0.24
CA GLY A 193 3.27 -17.89 0.77
C GLY A 193 2.24 -16.90 0.22
N ASN A 194 2.43 -16.38 -1.00
CA ASN A 194 1.46 -15.50 -1.65
C ASN A 194 0.15 -16.23 -1.97
N CYS A 195 0.23 -17.48 -2.47
CA CYS A 195 -0.95 -18.31 -2.71
C CYS A 195 -1.75 -18.53 -1.42
N ASP A 196 -1.06 -18.90 -0.33
CA ASP A 196 -1.70 -19.12 0.97
C ASP A 196 -2.31 -17.83 1.52
N ASN A 197 -1.63 -16.69 1.43
CA ASN A 197 -2.16 -15.40 1.87
C ASN A 197 -3.42 -14.98 1.09
N ILE A 198 -3.42 -15.19 -0.23
CA ILE A 198 -4.58 -14.92 -1.08
C ILE A 198 -5.73 -15.84 -0.66
N ARG A 199 -5.48 -17.15 -0.57
CA ARG A 199 -6.48 -18.16 -0.22
C ARG A 199 -7.09 -17.86 1.15
N LEU A 200 -6.29 -17.68 2.19
CA LEU A 200 -6.77 -17.42 3.56
C LEU A 200 -7.61 -16.13 3.63
N SER A 201 -7.15 -15.05 2.99
CA SER A 201 -7.90 -13.78 2.98
C SER A 201 -9.19 -13.88 2.17
N ALA A 202 -9.16 -14.56 1.02
CA ALA A 202 -10.33 -14.77 0.17
C ALA A 202 -11.36 -15.67 0.86
N GLU A 203 -10.95 -16.74 1.53
CA GLU A 203 -11.84 -17.62 2.30
C GLU A 203 -12.60 -16.83 3.38
N VAL A 204 -11.91 -15.96 4.14
CA VAL A 204 -12.54 -15.09 5.14
C VAL A 204 -13.51 -14.10 4.48
N GLY A 205 -13.08 -13.45 3.40
CA GLY A 205 -13.89 -12.46 2.69
C GLY A 205 -15.15 -13.06 2.05
N LEU A 206 -15.03 -14.20 1.39
CA LEU A 206 -16.13 -14.89 0.71
C LEU A 206 -17.11 -15.55 1.68
N ARG A 207 -16.67 -15.94 2.89
CA ARG A 207 -17.57 -16.39 3.96
C ARG A 207 -18.49 -15.28 4.48
N GLN A 208 -18.20 -14.01 4.17
CA GLN A 208 -18.99 -12.85 4.58
C GLN A 208 -19.42 -12.88 6.07
N PRO A 209 -18.46 -13.03 7.01
CA PRO A 209 -18.76 -12.94 8.43
C PRO A 209 -19.42 -11.60 8.76
N LEU A 210 -20.11 -11.50 9.90
CA LEU A 210 -20.90 -10.31 10.27
C LEU A 210 -20.15 -8.97 10.08
N TRP A 211 -18.85 -8.95 10.37
CA TRP A 211 -18.02 -7.75 10.26
C TRP A 211 -17.61 -7.37 8.82
N LEU A 212 -17.78 -8.28 7.84
CA LEU A 212 -17.49 -8.06 6.42
C LEU A 212 -18.73 -8.03 5.53
N ARG A 213 -19.91 -8.39 6.05
CA ARG A 213 -21.14 -8.47 5.27
C ARG A 213 -21.43 -7.13 4.58
N GLY A 214 -21.47 -7.12 3.25
CA GLY A 214 -21.69 -5.91 2.45
C GLY A 214 -20.51 -4.93 2.42
N ARG A 215 -19.35 -5.31 2.99
CA ARG A 215 -18.14 -4.49 3.09
C ARG A 215 -16.93 -5.07 2.36
N TYR A 216 -17.04 -6.26 1.76
CA TYR A 216 -15.94 -6.92 1.08
C TYR A 216 -16.27 -7.24 -0.38
N MET A 217 -15.32 -6.95 -1.26
CA MET A 217 -15.34 -7.34 -2.67
C MET A 217 -14.00 -7.97 -3.06
N LEU A 218 -14.06 -9.14 -3.69
CA LEU A 218 -12.91 -9.75 -4.36
C LEU A 218 -12.95 -9.40 -5.84
N VAL A 219 -11.84 -8.91 -6.38
CA VAL A 219 -11.73 -8.56 -7.80
C VAL A 219 -10.51 -9.24 -8.40
N ARG A 220 -10.68 -9.90 -9.55
CA ARG A 220 -9.56 -10.47 -10.29
C ARG A 220 -8.92 -9.40 -11.16
N TYR A 221 -7.59 -9.35 -11.14
CA TYR A 221 -6.81 -8.45 -11.98
C TYR A 221 -7.09 -8.66 -13.47
N GLU A 222 -7.27 -9.92 -13.87
CA GLU A 222 -7.54 -10.33 -15.24
C GLU A 222 -8.85 -9.73 -15.78
N ASP A 223 -9.86 -9.59 -14.92
CA ASP A 223 -11.14 -8.98 -15.29
C ASP A 223 -10.98 -7.48 -15.56
N ILE A 224 -10.32 -6.75 -14.65
CA ILE A 224 -10.06 -5.30 -14.83
C ILE A 224 -9.12 -5.05 -16.01
N ALA A 225 -8.12 -5.90 -16.21
CA ALA A 225 -7.14 -5.73 -17.29
C ALA A 225 -7.77 -5.96 -18.67
N ARG A 226 -8.73 -6.87 -18.77
CA ARG A 226 -9.43 -7.18 -20.03
C ARG A 226 -10.59 -6.23 -20.29
N PHE A 227 -11.30 -5.83 -19.25
CA PHE A 227 -12.46 -4.94 -19.30
C PHE A 227 -12.26 -3.79 -18.30
N PRO A 228 -11.43 -2.80 -18.65
CA PRO A 228 -11.21 -1.65 -17.78
C PRO A 228 -12.50 -0.86 -17.59
N MET A 229 -12.80 -0.51 -16.33
CA MET A 229 -13.91 0.35 -15.94
C MET A 229 -13.54 1.83 -15.99
#